data_AF-K6ZJH0-F1
#
_entry.id   AF-K6ZJH0-F1
#
_cell.length_a   1.000
_cell.length_b   1.000
_cell.length_c   1.000
_cell.angle_alpha   90.00
_cell.angle_beta   90.00
_cell.angle_gamma   90.00
#
_symmetry.space_group_name_H-M   'P 1'
#
loop_
_entity.id
_entity.type
_entity.pdbx_description
1 polymer ?
#
loop_
_entity_poly.entity_id
_entity_poly.type
_entity_poly.pdbx_seq_one_letter_code
_entity_poly.pdbx_strand_id
1 'polypeptide(L)'
;MALPYLGPEYRWLSEGFASYMQYQIMLQAGVLKGDLSENYHIKIAPHLRWFNSDLTAASIATRLMDNKQYPAAYWGSAYFFVLADNKLQQQHKISLPQLISLYQDCCRALDHNLEQVMASLDKMIDDKLFAQLMDEFKNLPAKELYPEVFSQ
;
A
#
# COMPACT_ATOMS: atom_id res chain seq x y z
N MET A 1 13.88 -8.20 -5.65
CA MET A 1 13.27 -7.06 -4.92
C MET A 1 11.99 -6.69 -5.65
N ALA A 2 10.84 -6.73 -4.99
CA ALA A 2 9.54 -6.73 -5.67
C ALA A 2 9.20 -5.41 -6.38
N LEU A 3 9.58 -4.27 -5.82
CA LEU A 3 9.42 -2.94 -6.42
C LEU A 3 10.79 -2.31 -6.73
N PRO A 4 10.89 -1.37 -7.69
CA PRO A 4 12.10 -0.58 -7.92
C PRO A 4 12.38 0.37 -6.77
N TYR A 5 13.62 0.85 -6.70
CA TYR A 5 13.92 1.99 -5.86
C TYR A 5 13.25 3.21 -6.46
N LEU A 6 12.33 3.82 -5.71
CA LEU A 6 11.49 4.92 -6.20
C LEU A 6 12.03 6.30 -5.83
N GLY A 7 13.09 6.39 -5.04
CA GLY A 7 13.59 7.65 -4.49
C GLY A 7 13.28 7.83 -3.00
N PRO A 8 13.99 8.73 -2.31
CA PRO A 8 13.81 8.98 -0.88
C PRO A 8 12.41 9.49 -0.51
N GLU A 9 11.73 10.19 -1.42
CA GLU A 9 10.37 10.74 -1.27
C GLU A 9 9.29 9.65 -1.19
N TYR A 10 9.55 8.46 -1.74
CA TYR A 10 8.62 7.33 -1.75
C TYR A 10 9.05 6.18 -0.82
N ARG A 11 9.97 6.45 0.14
CA ARG A 11 10.35 5.47 1.17
C ARG A 11 9.15 4.93 1.93
N TRP A 12 8.18 5.79 2.27
CA TRP A 12 6.96 5.38 2.96
C TRP A 12 6.20 4.29 2.18
N LEU A 13 6.16 4.40 0.84
CA LEU A 13 5.48 3.45 -0.02
C LEU A 13 6.21 2.11 -0.05
N SER A 14 7.55 2.12 -0.14
CA SER A 14 8.36 0.89 -0.06
C SER A 14 8.21 0.17 1.28
N GLU A 15 8.25 0.91 2.39
CA GLU A 15 8.09 0.35 3.74
C GLU A 15 6.64 -0.12 4.00
N GLY A 16 5.66 0.61 3.47
CA GLY A 16 4.26 0.18 3.47
C GLY A 16 4.06 -1.14 2.72
N PHE A 17 4.70 -1.29 1.56
CA PHE A 17 4.64 -2.52 0.78
C PHE A 17 5.24 -3.69 1.56
N ALA A 18 6.41 -3.49 2.18
CA ALA A 18 7.05 -4.51 3.00
C ALA A 18 6.16 -4.93 4.18
N SER A 19 5.50 -3.97 4.83
CA SER A 19 4.60 -4.20 5.96
C SER A 19 3.33 -4.96 5.54
N TYR A 20 2.77 -4.64 4.38
CA TYR A 20 1.69 -5.43 3.77
C TYR A 20 2.17 -6.86 3.47
N MET A 21 3.28 -7.01 2.75
CA MET A 21 3.79 -8.34 2.38
C MET A 21 4.15 -9.21 3.58
N GLN A 22 4.49 -8.63 4.73
CA GLN A 22 4.77 -9.38 5.95
C GLN A 22 3.66 -10.39 6.27
N TYR A 23 2.40 -9.97 6.24
CA TYR A 23 1.28 -10.87 6.56
C TYR A 23 0.90 -11.79 5.40
N GLN A 24 1.09 -11.36 4.15
CA GLN A 24 0.93 -12.24 2.99
C GLN A 24 1.88 -13.44 3.07
N ILE A 25 3.15 -13.19 3.40
CA ILE A 25 4.18 -14.23 3.53
C ILE A 25 3.91 -15.11 4.74
N MET A 26 3.53 -14.53 5.88
CA MET A 26 3.18 -15.32 7.07
C MET A 26 1.97 -16.24 6.83
N LEU A 27 0.97 -15.76 6.09
CA LEU A 27 -0.19 -16.56 5.71
C LEU A 27 0.23 -17.71 4.80
N GLN A 28 1.01 -17.42 3.75
CA GLN A 28 1.52 -18.44 2.83
C GLN A 28 2.38 -19.50 3.53
N ALA A 29 3.17 -19.10 4.52
CA ALA A 29 4.00 -19.99 5.33
C ALA A 29 3.21 -20.78 6.40
N GLY A 30 1.91 -20.52 6.56
CA GLY A 30 1.06 -21.19 7.55
C GLY A 30 1.36 -20.80 9.00
N VAL A 31 2.03 -19.66 9.23
CA VAL A 31 2.42 -19.18 10.57
C VAL A 31 1.57 -17.99 11.04
N LEU A 32 0.77 -17.39 10.16
CA LEU A 32 -0.20 -16.38 10.55
C LEU A 32 -1.36 -17.05 11.27
N LYS A 33 -1.61 -16.61 12.51
CA LYS A 33 -2.75 -17.07 13.30
C LYS A 33 -3.94 -16.12 13.10
N GLY A 34 -5.13 -16.69 13.01
CA GLY A 34 -6.37 -15.93 12.83
C GLY A 34 -6.55 -15.45 11.39
N ASP A 35 -7.51 -14.55 11.21
CA ASP A 35 -7.89 -14.03 9.90
C ASP A 35 -6.92 -12.95 9.41
N LEU A 36 -6.62 -12.93 8.11
CA LEU A 36 -5.67 -11.97 7.52
C LEU A 36 -6.17 -10.52 7.65
N SER A 37 -7.46 -10.28 7.43
CA SER A 37 -8.06 -8.94 7.51
C SER A 37 -8.06 -8.42 8.94
N GLU A 38 -8.37 -9.27 9.92
CA GLU A 38 -8.31 -8.94 11.35
C GLU A 38 -6.87 -8.63 11.78
N ASN A 39 -5.89 -9.39 11.30
CA ASN A 39 -4.49 -9.11 11.59
C ASN A 39 -4.07 -7.72 11.08
N TYR A 40 -4.47 -7.34 9.85
CA TYR A 40 -4.23 -5.99 9.34
C TYR A 40 -4.97 -4.93 10.15
N HIS A 41 -6.24 -5.16 10.51
CA HIS A 41 -7.02 -4.26 11.36
C HIS A 41 -6.25 -3.95 12.66
N ILE A 42 -5.84 -4.98 13.40
CA ILE A 42 -5.12 -4.86 14.67
C ILE A 42 -3.82 -4.05 14.50
N LYS A 43 -3.10 -4.23 13.39
CA LYS A 43 -1.86 -3.49 13.15
C LYS A 43 -2.07 -2.06 12.68
N ILE A 44 -3.04 -1.81 11.84
CA ILE A 44 -3.23 -0.50 11.19
C ILE A 44 -4.04 0.45 12.09
N ALA A 45 -5.07 -0.05 12.77
CA ALA A 45 -6.01 0.77 13.54
C ALA A 45 -5.34 1.75 14.54
N PRO A 46 -4.30 1.38 15.32
CA PRO A 46 -3.65 2.31 16.25
C PRO A 46 -2.96 3.50 15.57
N HIS A 47 -2.69 3.41 14.27
CA HIS A 47 -1.97 4.42 13.49
C HIS A 47 -2.90 5.36 12.72
N LEU A 48 -4.19 5.02 12.58
CA LEU A 48 -5.18 5.85 11.87
C LEU A 48 -5.33 7.25 12.45
N ARG A 49 -5.10 7.42 13.76
CA ARG A 49 -5.11 8.73 14.42
C ARG A 49 -4.17 9.75 13.78
N TRP A 50 -3.10 9.31 13.13
CA TRP A 50 -2.16 10.21 12.43
C TRP A 50 -2.71 10.69 11.08
N PHE A 51 -3.62 9.93 10.49
CA PHE A 51 -4.21 10.16 9.17
C PHE A 51 -5.61 10.81 9.25
N ASN A 52 -6.16 11.01 10.46
CA ASN A 52 -7.32 11.87 10.66
C ASN A 52 -6.93 13.35 10.58
N SER A 53 -6.67 13.83 9.36
CA SER A 53 -6.15 15.17 9.07
C SER A 53 -6.60 15.66 7.69
N ASP A 54 -6.60 16.99 7.52
CA ASP A 54 -6.79 17.65 6.22
C ASP A 54 -5.54 17.57 5.31
N LEU A 55 -4.40 17.12 5.86
CA LEU A 55 -3.20 16.85 5.07
C LEU A 55 -3.36 15.57 4.24
N THR A 56 -2.62 15.47 3.14
CA THR A 56 -2.70 14.29 2.27
C THR A 56 -1.99 13.09 2.87
N ALA A 57 -2.46 11.88 2.56
CA ALA A 57 -1.91 10.64 3.11
C ALA A 57 -0.40 10.49 2.84
N ALA A 58 0.03 10.77 1.61
CA ALA A 58 1.45 10.73 1.24
C ALA A 58 2.28 11.75 2.03
N SER A 59 1.75 12.95 2.28
CA SER A 59 2.45 13.98 3.06
C SER A 59 2.60 13.59 4.54
N ILE A 60 1.56 12.99 5.13
CA ILE A 60 1.58 12.50 6.51
C ILE A 60 2.58 11.35 6.64
N ALA A 61 2.52 10.37 5.74
CA ALA A 61 3.43 9.23 5.74
C ALA A 61 4.90 9.67 5.62
N THR A 62 5.19 10.63 4.74
CA THR A 62 6.52 11.24 4.61
C THR A 62 6.97 11.91 5.91
N ARG A 63 6.11 12.73 6.53
CA ARG A 63 6.42 13.38 7.83
C ARG A 63 6.66 12.35 8.94
N LEU A 64 5.91 11.26 8.98
CA LEU A 64 6.10 10.19 9.96
C LEU A 64 7.46 9.51 9.77
N MET A 65 7.87 9.27 8.52
CA MET A 65 9.22 8.76 8.21
C MET A 65 10.31 9.72 8.68
N ASP A 66 10.20 11.01 8.33
CA ASP A 66 11.21 12.01 8.67
C ASP A 66 11.32 12.24 10.19
N ASN A 67 10.19 12.15 10.90
CA ASN A 67 10.12 12.23 12.36
C ASN A 67 10.43 10.90 13.07
N LYS A 68 10.90 9.87 12.34
CA LYS A 68 11.27 8.55 12.86
C LYS A 68 10.13 7.82 13.59
N GLN A 69 8.89 8.15 13.26
CA GLN A 69 7.68 7.48 13.75
C GLN A 69 7.41 6.22 12.91
N TYR A 70 8.41 5.34 12.81
CA TYR A 70 8.44 4.26 11.84
C TYR A 70 7.25 3.32 11.91
N PRO A 71 6.77 2.84 13.09
CA PRO A 71 5.60 1.96 13.12
C PRO A 71 4.35 2.60 12.48
N ALA A 72 4.14 3.90 12.73
CA ALA A 72 3.01 4.64 12.15
C ALA A 72 3.19 4.88 10.66
N ALA A 73 4.41 5.20 10.22
CA ALA A 73 4.71 5.34 8.80
C ALA A 73 4.50 4.00 8.07
N TYR A 74 4.99 2.89 8.63
CA TYR A 74 5.01 1.58 7.98
C TYR A 74 3.60 1.01 7.87
N TRP A 75 2.90 0.85 9.00
CA TRP A 75 1.56 0.29 9.02
C TRP A 75 0.50 1.26 8.49
N GLY A 76 0.68 2.57 8.69
CA GLY A 76 -0.16 3.58 8.05
C GLY A 76 -0.07 3.52 6.52
N SER A 77 1.13 3.31 5.99
CA SER A 77 1.36 3.17 4.55
C SER A 77 0.95 1.80 4.00
N ALA A 78 0.99 0.75 4.82
CA ALA A 78 0.49 -0.59 4.46
C ALA A 78 -0.98 -0.54 4.05
N TYR A 79 -1.74 0.43 4.58
CA TYR A 79 -3.15 0.62 4.22
C TYR A 79 -3.35 0.86 2.71
N PHE A 80 -2.44 1.58 2.04
CA PHE A 80 -2.51 1.76 0.59
C PHE A 80 -2.60 0.41 -0.14
N PHE A 81 -1.76 -0.55 0.27
CA PHE A 81 -1.70 -1.87 -0.35
C PHE A 81 -2.85 -2.78 0.05
N VAL A 82 -3.32 -2.69 1.30
CA VAL A 82 -4.55 -3.39 1.72
C VAL A 82 -5.75 -2.90 0.90
N LEU A 83 -5.89 -1.60 0.71
CA LEU A 83 -6.96 -1.01 -0.08
C LEU A 83 -6.83 -1.38 -1.57
N ALA A 84 -5.63 -1.34 -2.13
CA ALA A 84 -5.36 -1.76 -3.50
C ALA A 84 -5.70 -3.23 -3.72
N ASP A 85 -5.26 -4.12 -2.83
CA ASP A 85 -5.55 -5.57 -2.89
C ASP A 85 -7.05 -5.86 -2.80
N ASN A 86 -7.77 -5.17 -1.91
CA ASN A 86 -9.22 -5.30 -1.81
C ASN A 86 -9.93 -4.88 -3.11
N LYS A 87 -9.58 -3.71 -3.67
CA LYS A 87 -10.16 -3.23 -4.95
C LYS A 87 -9.84 -4.22 -6.08
N LEU A 88 -8.61 -4.71 -6.14
CA LEU A 88 -8.15 -5.66 -7.14
C LEU A 88 -8.90 -7.00 -7.06
N GLN A 89 -9.09 -7.54 -5.85
CA GLN A 89 -9.87 -8.77 -5.65
C GLN A 89 -11.35 -8.58 -6.02
N GLN A 90 -11.93 -7.41 -5.72
CA GLN A 90 -13.32 -7.12 -6.04
C GLN A 90 -13.55 -6.97 -7.54
N GLN A 91 -12.72 -6.18 -8.22
CA GLN A 91 -12.89 -5.76 -9.61
C GLN A 91 -12.28 -6.74 -10.61
N HIS A 92 -11.12 -7.32 -10.29
CA HIS A 92 -10.28 -8.09 -11.21
C HIS A 92 -10.11 -9.57 -10.81
N LYS A 93 -10.62 -9.97 -9.63
CA LYS A 93 -10.57 -11.36 -9.12
C LYS A 93 -9.15 -11.92 -8.98
N ILE A 94 -8.15 -11.05 -8.83
CA ILE A 94 -6.75 -11.40 -8.55
C ILE A 94 -6.28 -10.67 -7.29
N SER A 95 -5.28 -11.22 -6.61
CA SER A 95 -4.67 -10.57 -5.45
C SER A 95 -3.43 -9.76 -5.84
N LEU A 96 -3.11 -8.76 -5.02
CA LEU A 96 -1.95 -7.92 -5.24
C LEU A 96 -0.63 -8.72 -5.29
N PRO A 97 -0.39 -9.74 -4.44
CA PRO A 97 0.82 -10.56 -4.54
C PRO A 97 0.93 -11.32 -5.87
N GLN A 98 -0.20 -11.77 -6.44
CA GLN A 98 -0.21 -12.39 -7.76
C GLN A 98 0.19 -11.39 -8.85
N LEU A 99 -0.40 -10.19 -8.82
CA LEU A 99 -0.08 -9.13 -9.78
C LEU A 99 1.39 -8.71 -9.67
N ILE A 100 1.90 -8.54 -8.44
CA ILE A 100 3.31 -8.18 -8.20
C ILE A 100 4.27 -9.30 -8.63
N SER A 101 3.86 -10.57 -8.58
CA SER A 101 4.66 -11.66 -9.16
C SER A 101 4.80 -11.48 -10.67
N LEU A 102 3.70 -11.23 -11.39
CA LEU A 102 3.72 -11.01 -12.83
C LEU A 102 4.50 -9.74 -13.22
N TYR A 103 4.37 -8.69 -12.40
CA TYR A 103 5.08 -7.42 -12.59
C TYR A 103 6.60 -7.60 -12.53
N GLN A 104 7.07 -8.45 -11.61
CA GLN A 104 8.48 -8.77 -11.46
C GLN A 104 9.06 -9.46 -12.70
N ASP A 105 8.26 -10.25 -13.41
CA ASP A 105 8.69 -10.96 -14.61
C ASP A 105 8.74 -10.06 -15.85
N CYS A 106 7.83 -9.09 -15.99
CA CYS A 106 7.74 -8.27 -17.21
C CYS A 106 8.43 -6.91 -17.14
N CYS A 107 8.22 -6.20 -16.03
CA CYS A 107 8.17 -4.73 -16.08
C CYS A 107 9.10 -4.11 -15.03
N ARG A 108 9.34 -4.82 -13.93
CA ARG A 108 10.23 -4.38 -12.84
C ARG A 108 11.62 -3.95 -13.29
N ALA A 109 12.21 -4.59 -14.29
CA ALA A 109 13.53 -4.23 -14.79
C ALA A 109 13.54 -2.95 -15.64
N LEU A 110 12.38 -2.55 -16.16
CA LEU A 110 12.19 -1.43 -17.08
C LEU A 110 11.74 -0.14 -16.37
N ASP A 111 11.06 -0.28 -15.23
CA ASP A 111 10.53 0.85 -14.48
C ASP A 111 11.55 1.44 -13.50
N HIS A 112 11.64 2.76 -13.48
CA HIS A 112 12.63 3.53 -12.71
C HIS A 112 12.01 4.60 -11.81
N ASN A 113 10.71 4.88 -11.95
CA ASN A 113 10.00 5.85 -11.13
C ASN A 113 8.58 5.36 -10.79
N LEU A 114 7.93 6.07 -9.86
CA LEU A 114 6.63 5.70 -9.35
C LEU A 114 5.56 5.66 -10.46
N GLU A 115 5.57 6.66 -11.34
CA GLU A 115 4.59 6.82 -12.42
C GLU A 115 4.64 5.63 -13.37
N GLN A 116 5.84 5.15 -13.70
CA GLN A 116 6.05 3.95 -14.50
C GLN A 116 5.55 2.70 -13.80
N VAL A 117 5.84 2.51 -12.51
CA VAL A 117 5.33 1.36 -11.74
C VAL A 117 3.81 1.34 -11.75
N MET A 118 3.16 2.46 -11.41
CA MET A 118 1.69 2.54 -11.38
C MET A 118 1.09 2.26 -12.77
N ALA A 119 1.67 2.84 -13.82
CA ALA A 119 1.23 2.61 -15.19
C ALA A 119 1.42 1.16 -15.66
N SER A 120 2.51 0.50 -15.28
CA SER A 120 2.75 -0.92 -15.58
C SER A 120 1.74 -1.82 -14.89
N LEU A 121 1.47 -1.60 -13.60
CA LEU A 121 0.46 -2.35 -12.85
C LEU A 121 -0.94 -2.17 -13.45
N ASP A 122 -1.31 -0.93 -13.75
CA ASP A 122 -2.58 -0.56 -14.40
C ASP A 122 -2.74 -1.23 -15.78
N LYS A 123 -1.69 -1.20 -16.61
CA LYS A 123 -1.69 -1.85 -17.92
C LYS A 123 -1.91 -3.36 -17.83
N MET A 124 -1.40 -4.02 -16.79
CA MET A 124 -1.54 -5.47 -16.61
C MET A 124 -2.98 -5.88 -16.26
N ILE A 125 -3.79 -4.96 -15.75
CA ILE A 125 -5.19 -5.20 -15.37
C ILE A 125 -6.19 -4.45 -16.26
N ASP A 126 -5.71 -3.73 -17.29
CA ASP A 126 -6.51 -2.89 -18.19
C ASP A 126 -7.43 -1.90 -17.45
N ASP A 127 -6.93 -1.30 -16.37
CA ASP A 127 -7.66 -0.38 -15.48
C ASP A 127 -6.70 0.65 -14.89
N LYS A 128 -7.19 1.79 -14.39
CA LYS A 128 -6.38 2.87 -13.79
C LYS A 128 -6.35 2.84 -12.26
N LEU A 129 -6.57 1.67 -11.66
CA LEU A 129 -6.74 1.48 -10.22
C LEU A 129 -5.57 2.08 -9.42
N PHE A 130 -4.33 1.76 -9.78
CA PHE A 130 -3.14 2.15 -9.03
C PHE A 130 -2.78 3.62 -9.25
N ALA A 131 -2.84 4.12 -10.48
CA ALA A 131 -2.60 5.53 -10.74
C ALA A 131 -3.64 6.43 -10.05
N GLN A 132 -4.93 6.06 -10.10
CA GLN A 132 -5.99 6.80 -9.41
C GLN A 132 -5.81 6.76 -7.89
N LEU A 133 -5.56 5.58 -7.31
CA LEU A 133 -5.37 5.45 -5.87
C LEU A 133 -4.14 6.24 -5.39
N MET A 134 -3.06 6.25 -6.17
CA MET A 134 -1.88 7.05 -5.85
C MET A 134 -2.17 8.56 -5.94
N ASP A 135 -2.94 8.99 -6.93
CA ASP A 135 -3.37 10.39 -7.06
C ASP A 135 -4.22 10.83 -5.86
N GLU A 136 -5.18 10.00 -5.45
CA GLU A 136 -5.98 10.19 -4.25
C GLU A 136 -5.09 10.36 -3.01
N PHE A 137 -4.12 9.47 -2.79
CA PHE A 137 -3.20 9.55 -1.65
C PHE A 137 -2.29 10.79 -1.67
N LYS A 138 -1.99 11.32 -2.86
CA LYS A 138 -1.17 12.52 -3.04
C LYS A 138 -1.96 13.81 -2.87
N ASN A 139 -3.25 13.81 -3.21
CA ASN A 139 -4.04 15.03 -3.40
C ASN A 139 -5.25 15.19 -2.46
N LEU A 140 -5.84 14.11 -1.98
CA LEU A 140 -7.01 14.17 -1.09
C LEU A 140 -6.60 14.26 0.39
N PRO A 141 -7.41 14.92 1.22
CA PRO A 141 -7.30 14.83 2.68
C PRO A 141 -7.26 13.38 3.15
N ALA A 142 -6.31 13.04 4.03
CA ALA A 142 -6.12 11.68 4.50
C ALA A 142 -7.37 11.12 5.21
N LYS A 143 -8.13 11.98 5.90
CA LYS A 143 -9.40 11.59 6.54
C LYS A 143 -10.49 11.12 5.57
N GLU A 144 -10.39 11.43 4.28
CA GLU A 144 -11.34 10.95 3.26
C GLU A 144 -10.98 9.54 2.76
N LEU A 145 -9.72 9.14 2.93
CA LEU A 145 -9.20 7.84 2.48
C LEU A 145 -9.14 6.82 3.60
N TYR A 146 -8.72 7.26 4.79
CA TYR A 146 -8.59 6.42 5.96
C TYR A 146 -9.89 6.44 6.75
N PRO A 147 -10.49 5.27 7.05
CA PRO A 147 -11.74 5.24 7.78
C PRO A 147 -11.53 5.66 9.24
N GLU A 148 -12.50 6.35 9.84
CA GLU A 148 -12.47 6.70 11.27
C GLU A 148 -12.44 5.44 12.17
N VAL A 149 -13.09 4.38 11.70
CA VAL A 149 -13.06 3.03 12.27
C VAL A 149 -12.73 2.07 11.14
N PHE A 150 -11.68 1.27 11.28
CA PHE A 150 -11.30 0.28 10.27
C PHE A 150 -12.30 -0.89 10.27
N SER A 151 -13.45 -0.69 9.67
CA SER A 151 -14.38 -1.75 9.29
C SER A 151 -14.26 -1.95 7.79
N GLN A 152 -13.95 -3.18 7.36
CA GLN A 152 -14.17 -3.59 5.97
C GLN A 152 -15.63 -4.01 5.79
#